data_AF-A0A522JXT4-F1
#
_entry.id   AF-A0A522JXT4-F1
#
_cell.length_a   1.000
_cell.length_b   1.000
_cell.length_c   1.000
_cell.angle_alpha   90.00
_cell.angle_beta   90.00
_cell.angle_gamma   90.00
#
_symmetry.space_group_name_H-M   'P 1'
#
loop_
_entity.id
_entity.type
_entity.pdbx_description
1 polymer ?
#
loop_
_entity_poly.entity_id
_entity_poly.type
_entity_poly.pdbx_seq_one_letter_code
_entity_poly.pdbx_strand_id
1 'polypeptide(L)'
;PKSATYRTADVVGLDTMAHVIKTMADTLPDDPWHKYFKAPVWLQGLIDKGALGQKTGGGFYKKVGKDIQVLDVAKQDFRPSEQKPSDEVAAILAIKDPAEKFGKLRASSDPQAQFLWASFRDLFHYSAYHLADIADTARDVDFAIRWGYGWKLGPFETWQAAGWQQIAAWINEDIKAGKAMSDAPLPAWVTDGRKGVHGKDGSYSASANADKPRSQHPVYQRQLFPDPILGEKFDTGTTVWENDGVRLWTLNDDGVGIISFKTKMHTVNDHVLDGIQHAIGIAEEKLKAVVIWQTSEPFSAGADLKGALGLLKEGKFDDFEHMVANFQRTSMRIKHSLVPVVSAVRGLALGGGCEFQMHSARTVAALESYIGLVEAGVGLLPAGGGLHELAVRAAHSNPSDPFEALKKVFETVAMAKVSPSAMEAKNMGLLRDSDVVVFNAYELLYVAKQVANALAESGYRPPLYQRAIPVAGDVGTATFKASLANLQAGYFASPHDVEIATRIADTLCGGVIERGSTVDEEWLLALERKHFVELAKMEKTQARIAHTMTTGKPLRN
;
A
#
# COMPACT_ATOMS: atom_id res chain seq x y z
N PRO A 1 5.51 0.22 -15.22
CA PRO A 1 4.10 0.26 -14.71
C PRO A 1 3.52 -1.16 -14.70
N LYS A 2 2.53 -1.44 -13.83
CA LYS A 2 1.85 -2.75 -13.80
C LYS A 2 0.94 -2.96 -15.03
N SER A 3 0.42 -1.88 -15.62
CA SER A 3 -0.24 -1.87 -16.92
C SER A 3 0.74 -1.35 -17.98
N ALA A 4 1.08 -2.18 -18.97
CA ALA A 4 1.79 -1.73 -20.17
C ALA A 4 0.90 -0.77 -21.00
N THR A 5 1.46 -0.11 -22.02
CA THR A 5 0.82 0.95 -22.82
C THR A 5 -0.61 0.63 -23.25
N TYR A 6 -0.84 -0.50 -23.91
CA TYR A 6 -2.18 -0.88 -24.41
C TYR A 6 -3.19 -1.18 -23.31
N ARG A 7 -2.74 -1.76 -22.20
CA ARG A 7 -3.63 -2.00 -21.05
C ARG A 7 -4.00 -0.69 -20.38
N THR A 8 -3.09 0.26 -20.30
CA THR A 8 -3.38 1.61 -19.81
C THR A 8 -4.37 2.31 -20.74
N ALA A 9 -4.23 2.18 -22.06
CA ALA A 9 -5.20 2.70 -23.02
C ALA A 9 -6.61 2.11 -22.80
N ASP A 10 -6.72 0.80 -22.55
CA ASP A 10 -8.01 0.16 -22.21
C ASP A 10 -8.63 0.68 -20.90
N VAL A 11 -7.80 1.06 -19.92
CA VAL A 11 -8.29 1.60 -18.63
C VAL A 11 -8.81 3.03 -18.81
N VAL A 12 -8.09 3.85 -19.58
CA VAL A 12 -8.45 5.26 -19.83
C VAL A 12 -9.66 5.34 -20.77
N GLY A 13 -9.53 4.78 -21.97
CA GLY A 13 -10.48 4.87 -23.07
C GLY A 13 -9.77 5.04 -24.42
N LEU A 14 -10.09 4.21 -25.41
CA LEU A 14 -9.48 4.26 -26.76
C LEU A 14 -9.89 5.52 -27.53
N ASP A 15 -11.09 6.03 -27.30
CA ASP A 15 -11.59 7.32 -27.79
C ASP A 15 -10.76 8.50 -27.26
N THR A 16 -10.45 8.47 -25.97
CA THR A 16 -9.59 9.47 -25.33
C THR A 16 -8.19 9.43 -25.92
N MET A 17 -7.63 8.23 -26.11
CA MET A 17 -6.34 8.04 -26.80
C MET A 17 -6.37 8.64 -28.22
N ALA A 18 -7.41 8.35 -29.01
CA ALA A 18 -7.54 8.88 -30.36
C ALA A 18 -7.68 10.42 -30.37
N HIS A 19 -8.43 10.99 -29.42
CA HIS A 19 -8.56 12.43 -29.27
C HIS A 19 -7.22 13.11 -28.95
N VAL A 20 -6.42 12.52 -28.05
CA VAL A 20 -5.09 13.04 -27.71
C VAL A 20 -4.17 13.00 -28.93
N ILE A 21 -4.12 11.88 -29.65
CA ILE A 21 -3.32 11.77 -30.88
C ILE A 21 -3.74 12.82 -31.90
N LYS A 22 -5.05 12.99 -32.12
CA LYS A 22 -5.59 14.01 -33.04
C LYS A 22 -5.20 15.42 -32.60
N THR A 23 -5.30 15.72 -31.30
CA THR A 23 -4.91 17.03 -30.77
C THR A 23 -3.44 17.31 -31.05
N MET A 24 -2.55 16.34 -30.83
CA MET A 24 -1.13 16.47 -31.18
C MET A 24 -0.92 16.69 -32.68
N ALA A 25 -1.65 15.93 -33.52
CA ALA A 25 -1.60 16.07 -34.97
C ALA A 25 -2.01 17.46 -35.46
N ASP A 26 -3.08 18.02 -34.87
CA ASP A 26 -3.66 19.29 -35.28
C ASP A 26 -2.88 20.50 -34.75
N THR A 27 -2.19 20.36 -33.62
CA THR A 27 -1.60 21.50 -32.89
C THR A 27 -0.08 21.57 -32.90
N LEU A 28 0.62 20.50 -33.32
CA LEU A 28 2.10 20.43 -33.30
C LEU A 28 2.70 20.17 -34.70
N PRO A 29 2.38 20.98 -35.73
CA PRO A 29 2.82 20.72 -37.11
C PRO A 29 4.35 20.75 -37.29
N ASP A 30 5.05 21.48 -36.43
CA ASP A 30 6.51 21.65 -36.49
C ASP A 30 7.28 20.63 -35.62
N ASP A 31 6.57 19.71 -34.97
CA ASP A 31 7.19 18.67 -34.14
C ASP A 31 7.94 17.65 -35.02
N PRO A 32 9.21 17.32 -34.74
CA PRO A 32 9.97 16.37 -35.55
C PRO A 32 9.39 14.93 -35.59
N TRP A 33 8.48 14.58 -34.68
CA TRP A 33 7.74 13.31 -34.65
C TRP A 33 6.33 13.40 -35.25
N HIS A 34 5.91 14.58 -35.74
CA HIS A 34 4.55 14.84 -36.23
C HIS A 34 4.01 13.80 -37.22
N LYS A 35 4.88 13.26 -38.09
CA LYS A 35 4.53 12.18 -39.04
C LYS A 35 3.94 10.91 -38.39
N TYR A 36 4.15 10.71 -37.09
CA TYR A 36 3.60 9.59 -36.32
C TYR A 36 2.37 9.96 -35.48
N PHE A 37 1.96 11.23 -35.41
CA PHE A 37 0.74 11.67 -34.73
C PHE A 37 -0.49 11.34 -35.58
N LYS A 38 -0.63 10.08 -35.96
CA LYS A 38 -1.76 9.58 -36.73
C LYS A 38 -2.29 8.31 -36.09
N ALA A 39 -3.57 8.34 -35.71
CA ALA A 39 -4.26 7.17 -35.20
C ALA A 39 -4.23 6.05 -36.26
N PRO A 40 -3.78 4.84 -35.92
CA PRO A 40 -3.84 3.70 -36.82
C PRO A 40 -5.29 3.36 -37.20
N VAL A 41 -5.52 2.86 -38.42
CA VAL A 41 -6.88 2.53 -38.91
C VAL A 41 -7.61 1.54 -38.00
N TRP A 42 -6.88 0.58 -37.43
CA TRP A 42 -7.48 -0.40 -36.51
C TRP A 42 -8.01 0.23 -35.21
N LEU A 43 -7.45 1.37 -34.77
CA LEU A 43 -7.92 2.07 -33.55
C LEU A 43 -9.29 2.66 -33.81
N GLN A 44 -9.47 3.33 -34.96
CA GLN A 44 -10.77 3.86 -35.38
C GLN A 44 -11.80 2.73 -35.52
N GLY A 45 -11.41 1.60 -36.12
CA GLY A 45 -12.29 0.44 -36.25
C GLY A 45 -12.77 -0.15 -34.92
N LEU A 46 -12.00 -0.03 -33.83
CA LEU A 46 -12.44 -0.42 -32.49
C LEU A 46 -13.43 0.60 -31.90
N ILE A 47 -13.15 1.89 -32.07
CA ILE A 47 -14.01 2.98 -31.61
C ILE A 47 -15.39 2.91 -32.28
N ASP A 48 -15.42 2.71 -33.59
CA ASP A 48 -16.66 2.60 -34.37
C ASP A 48 -17.50 1.39 -33.95
N LYS A 49 -16.86 0.32 -33.47
CA LYS A 49 -17.52 -0.87 -32.91
C LYS A 49 -17.93 -0.71 -31.44
N GLY A 50 -17.68 0.44 -30.81
CA GLY A 50 -17.94 0.68 -29.39
C GLY A 50 -16.98 -0.06 -28.43
N ALA A 51 -15.87 -0.59 -28.94
CA ALA A 51 -14.85 -1.28 -28.16
C ALA A 51 -13.84 -0.27 -27.58
N LEU A 52 -14.29 0.51 -26.59
CA LEU A 52 -13.55 1.63 -26.02
C LEU A 52 -12.57 1.24 -24.89
N GLY A 53 -12.47 -0.04 -24.53
CA GLY A 53 -11.59 -0.53 -23.48
C GLY A 53 -12.34 -1.26 -22.36
N GLN A 54 -11.77 -1.27 -21.16
CA GLN A 54 -12.26 -2.03 -20.01
C GLN A 54 -13.67 -1.63 -19.59
N LYS A 55 -14.03 -0.34 -19.71
CA LYS A 55 -15.35 0.20 -19.33
C LYS A 55 -16.48 -0.33 -20.22
N THR A 56 -16.19 -0.65 -21.48
CA THR A 56 -17.15 -1.22 -22.44
C THR A 56 -16.99 -2.73 -22.61
N GLY A 57 -16.17 -3.38 -21.76
CA GLY A 57 -15.95 -4.82 -21.80
C GLY A 57 -14.97 -5.31 -22.88
N GLY A 58 -14.30 -4.41 -23.62
CA GLY A 58 -13.28 -4.78 -24.60
C GLY A 58 -12.66 -3.59 -25.33
N GLY A 59 -11.35 -3.68 -25.59
CA GLY A 59 -10.54 -2.74 -26.39
C GLY A 59 -9.37 -3.47 -27.06
N PHE A 60 -8.13 -3.19 -26.66
CA PHE A 60 -6.97 -4.03 -27.02
C PHE A 60 -7.07 -5.42 -26.40
N TYR A 61 -7.62 -5.49 -25.19
CA TYR A 61 -7.87 -6.72 -24.45
C TYR A 61 -9.37 -6.91 -24.24
N LYS A 62 -9.80 -8.17 -24.24
CA LYS A 62 -11.17 -8.57 -23.92
C LYS A 62 -11.12 -9.74 -22.94
N LYS A 63 -11.89 -9.66 -21.86
CA LYS A 63 -11.99 -10.75 -20.89
C LYS A 63 -13.19 -11.65 -21.22
N VAL A 64 -12.94 -12.93 -21.42
CA VAL A 64 -13.97 -13.95 -21.68
C VAL A 64 -13.86 -15.01 -20.60
N GLY A 65 -14.75 -14.96 -19.61
CA GLY A 65 -14.64 -15.80 -18.41
C GLY A 65 -13.34 -15.52 -17.64
N LYS A 66 -12.45 -16.52 -17.56
CA LYS A 66 -11.12 -16.40 -16.95
C LYS A 66 -10.03 -16.04 -17.95
N ASP A 67 -10.31 -16.15 -19.25
CA ASP A 67 -9.33 -15.98 -20.31
C ASP A 67 -9.24 -14.52 -20.76
N ILE A 68 -8.03 -14.14 -21.18
CA ILE A 68 -7.76 -12.84 -21.80
C ILE A 68 -7.56 -13.10 -23.29
N GLN A 69 -8.35 -12.41 -24.10
CA GLN A 69 -8.16 -12.31 -25.54
C GLN A 69 -7.53 -10.96 -25.89
N VAL A 70 -6.75 -10.94 -26.97
CA VAL A 70 -6.05 -9.77 -27.51
C VAL A 70 -6.53 -9.48 -28.92
N LEU A 71 -6.49 -8.22 -29.33
CA LEU A 71 -6.79 -7.81 -30.69
C LEU A 71 -5.85 -8.50 -31.69
N ASP A 72 -6.42 -9.15 -32.69
CA ASP A 72 -5.75 -9.58 -33.91
C ASP A 72 -6.09 -8.56 -35.02
N VAL A 73 -5.13 -7.70 -35.33
CA VAL A 73 -5.30 -6.61 -36.31
C VAL A 73 -5.63 -7.16 -37.70
N ALA A 74 -5.10 -8.33 -38.09
CA ALA A 74 -5.35 -8.91 -39.39
C ALA A 74 -6.76 -9.47 -39.51
N LYS A 75 -7.28 -10.07 -38.43
CA LYS A 75 -8.65 -10.59 -38.37
C LYS A 75 -9.69 -9.54 -38.03
N GLN A 76 -9.28 -8.38 -37.53
CA GLN A 76 -10.14 -7.35 -36.95
C GLN A 76 -11.07 -7.90 -35.85
N ASP A 77 -10.59 -8.90 -35.12
CA ASP A 77 -11.29 -9.62 -34.07
C ASP A 77 -10.30 -10.05 -32.98
N PHE A 78 -10.78 -10.70 -31.92
CA PHE A 78 -9.99 -11.13 -30.79
C PHE A 78 -9.50 -12.58 -30.92
N ARG A 79 -8.30 -12.84 -30.41
CA ARG A 79 -7.74 -14.19 -30.28
C ARG A 79 -7.23 -14.44 -28.85
N PRO A 80 -7.14 -15.70 -28.40
CA PRO A 80 -6.53 -16.02 -27.11
C PRO A 80 -5.11 -15.43 -26.96
N SER A 81 -4.79 -14.94 -25.77
CA SER A 81 -3.46 -14.42 -25.44
C SER A 81 -2.46 -15.55 -25.21
N GLU A 82 -1.82 -16.03 -26.28
CA GLU A 82 -0.93 -17.20 -26.22
C GLU A 82 0.58 -16.86 -26.26
N GLN A 83 0.94 -15.62 -26.57
CA GLN A 83 2.35 -15.23 -26.74
C GLN A 83 3.06 -15.02 -25.40
N LYS A 84 4.25 -15.61 -25.28
CA LYS A 84 5.19 -15.41 -24.18
C LYS A 84 6.43 -14.66 -24.69
N PRO A 85 7.15 -13.93 -23.81
CA PRO A 85 8.46 -13.41 -24.18
C PRO A 85 9.38 -14.56 -24.58
N SER A 86 10.32 -14.33 -25.50
CA SER A 86 11.38 -15.30 -25.78
C SER A 86 12.22 -15.54 -24.52
N ASP A 87 12.87 -16.70 -24.43
CA ASP A 87 13.72 -17.03 -23.27
C ASP A 87 14.85 -16.01 -23.09
N GLU A 88 15.41 -15.50 -24.19
CA GLU A 88 16.41 -14.44 -24.16
C GLU A 88 15.85 -13.14 -23.56
N VAL A 89 14.69 -12.68 -24.02
CA VAL A 89 14.06 -11.46 -23.49
C VAL A 89 13.66 -11.63 -22.04
N ALA A 90 13.13 -12.78 -21.66
CA ALA A 90 12.82 -13.09 -20.26
C ALA A 90 14.07 -13.00 -19.38
N ALA A 91 15.20 -13.54 -19.84
CA ALA A 91 16.48 -13.45 -19.15
C ALA A 91 17.00 -12.00 -19.06
N ILE A 92 16.93 -11.22 -20.15
CA ILE A 92 17.34 -9.81 -20.15
C ILE A 92 16.48 -8.98 -19.19
N LEU A 93 15.16 -9.17 -19.19
CA LEU A 93 14.25 -8.43 -18.32
C LEU A 93 14.45 -8.75 -16.83
N ALA A 94 14.94 -9.94 -16.49
CA ALA A 94 15.28 -10.35 -15.13
C ALA A 94 16.55 -9.69 -14.58
N ILE A 95 17.39 -9.08 -15.42
CA ILE A 95 18.61 -8.36 -14.99
C ILE A 95 18.21 -7.18 -14.10
N LYS A 96 18.90 -7.01 -12.97
CA LYS A 96 18.61 -5.91 -12.03
C LYS A 96 19.33 -4.62 -12.40
N ASP A 97 20.56 -4.74 -12.91
CA ASP A 97 21.38 -3.61 -13.33
C ASP A 97 20.81 -2.99 -14.63
N PRO A 98 20.39 -1.71 -14.63
CA PRO A 98 19.81 -1.11 -15.82
C PRO A 98 20.81 -0.97 -16.96
N ALA A 99 22.09 -0.68 -16.68
CA ALA A 99 23.10 -0.50 -17.73
C ALA A 99 23.37 -1.80 -18.49
N GLU A 100 23.55 -2.92 -17.77
CA GLU A 100 23.69 -4.24 -18.37
C GLU A 100 22.43 -4.62 -19.17
N LYS A 101 21.24 -4.36 -18.60
CA LYS A 101 19.96 -4.66 -19.28
C LYS A 101 19.83 -3.94 -20.61
N PHE A 102 20.04 -2.63 -20.64
CA PHE A 102 19.94 -1.85 -21.86
C PHE A 102 21.03 -2.22 -22.88
N GLY A 103 22.24 -2.53 -22.41
CA GLY A 103 23.30 -3.06 -23.25
C GLY A 103 22.89 -4.34 -23.97
N LYS A 104 22.28 -5.30 -23.26
CA LYS A 104 21.80 -6.55 -23.87
C LYS A 104 20.59 -6.36 -24.77
N LEU A 105 19.63 -5.49 -24.40
CA LEU A 105 18.49 -5.17 -25.27
C LEU A 105 18.95 -4.64 -26.62
N ARG A 106 19.91 -3.70 -26.62
CA ARG A 106 20.44 -3.11 -27.85
C ARG A 106 21.23 -4.12 -28.70
N ALA A 107 22.03 -4.97 -28.05
CA ALA A 107 22.92 -5.92 -28.74
C ALA A 107 22.19 -7.15 -29.31
N SER A 108 21.01 -7.49 -28.79
CA SER A 108 20.26 -8.67 -29.18
C SER A 108 19.72 -8.58 -30.61
N SER A 109 19.68 -9.69 -31.36
CA SER A 109 18.97 -9.75 -32.65
C SER A 109 17.50 -10.18 -32.51
N ASP A 110 17.03 -10.46 -31.29
CA ASP A 110 15.64 -10.84 -31.04
C ASP A 110 14.70 -9.66 -31.35
N PRO A 111 13.63 -9.85 -32.18
CA PRO A 111 12.72 -8.77 -32.54
C PRO A 111 12.00 -8.12 -31.34
N GLN A 112 11.70 -8.87 -30.28
CA GLN A 112 11.08 -8.33 -29.07
C GLN A 112 12.09 -7.50 -28.28
N ALA A 113 13.35 -7.92 -28.19
CA ALA A 113 14.42 -7.14 -27.57
C ALA A 113 14.66 -5.82 -28.32
N GLN A 114 14.73 -5.88 -29.66
CA GLN A 114 14.87 -4.71 -30.52
C GLN A 114 13.69 -3.75 -30.39
N PHE A 115 12.46 -4.26 -30.28
CA PHE A 115 11.27 -3.43 -30.03
C PHE A 115 11.35 -2.69 -28.69
N LEU A 116 11.79 -3.36 -27.63
CA LEU A 116 11.98 -2.75 -26.32
C LEU A 116 13.07 -1.67 -26.35
N TRP A 117 14.22 -1.96 -26.96
CA TRP A 117 15.29 -0.98 -27.15
C TRP A 117 14.79 0.26 -27.91
N ALA A 118 14.15 0.06 -29.06
CA ALA A 118 13.62 1.15 -29.87
C ALA A 118 12.62 2.01 -29.08
N SER A 119 11.69 1.38 -28.37
CA SER A 119 10.69 2.09 -27.55
C SER A 119 11.32 3.01 -26.50
N PHE A 120 12.33 2.52 -25.78
CA PHE A 120 13.03 3.34 -24.77
C PHE A 120 13.95 4.38 -25.41
N ARG A 121 14.69 4.04 -26.46
CA ARG A 121 15.54 4.97 -27.21
C ARG A 121 14.73 6.18 -27.68
N ASP A 122 13.58 5.94 -28.32
CA ASP A 122 12.75 7.02 -28.84
C ASP A 122 12.05 7.80 -27.73
N LEU A 123 11.67 7.14 -26.62
CA LEU A 123 11.18 7.83 -25.42
C LEU A 123 12.23 8.79 -24.86
N PHE A 124 13.47 8.33 -24.71
CA PHE A 124 14.57 9.15 -24.19
C PHE A 124 14.90 10.31 -25.14
N HIS A 125 14.96 10.03 -26.44
CA HIS A 125 15.20 11.04 -27.46
C HIS A 125 14.12 12.13 -27.44
N TYR A 126 12.84 11.74 -27.51
CA TYR A 126 11.70 12.66 -27.46
C TYR A 126 11.70 13.48 -26.17
N SER A 127 11.88 12.82 -25.02
CA SER A 127 11.87 13.50 -23.71
C SER A 127 12.99 14.54 -23.61
N ALA A 128 14.21 14.20 -24.06
CA ALA A 128 15.33 15.15 -24.01
C ALA A 128 15.13 16.33 -24.97
N TYR A 129 14.66 16.06 -26.19
CA TYR A 129 14.41 17.09 -27.20
C TYR A 129 13.45 18.17 -26.67
N HIS A 130 12.33 17.75 -26.10
CA HIS A 130 11.26 18.65 -25.64
C HIS A 130 11.43 19.19 -24.22
N LEU A 131 12.45 18.75 -23.45
CA LEU A 131 12.54 19.08 -22.03
C LEU A 131 12.46 20.59 -21.74
N ALA A 132 13.09 21.42 -22.58
CA ALA A 132 13.09 22.88 -22.40
C ALA A 132 11.72 23.52 -22.58
N ASP A 133 10.82 22.88 -23.35
CA ASP A 133 9.51 23.43 -23.73
C ASP A 133 8.38 22.90 -22.83
N ILE A 134 8.51 21.70 -22.28
CA ILE A 134 7.41 21.00 -21.59
C ILE A 134 7.48 21.04 -20.06
N ALA A 135 8.63 21.37 -19.48
CA ALA A 135 8.84 21.30 -18.04
C ALA A 135 9.93 22.26 -17.56
N ASP A 136 9.87 22.64 -16.27
CA ASP A 136 10.93 23.44 -15.66
C ASP A 136 12.20 22.60 -15.43
N THR A 137 12.03 21.34 -15.03
CA THR A 137 13.14 20.41 -14.76
C THR A 137 12.82 18.98 -15.22
N ALA A 138 13.86 18.16 -15.39
CA ALA A 138 13.71 16.73 -15.66
C ALA A 138 12.87 16.00 -14.58
N ARG A 139 12.92 16.48 -13.33
CA ARG A 139 12.10 15.96 -12.21
C ARG A 139 10.62 15.97 -12.53
N ASP A 140 10.15 17.05 -13.15
CA ASP A 140 8.72 17.26 -13.38
C ASP A 140 8.19 16.27 -14.40
N VAL A 141 8.99 15.96 -15.43
CA VAL A 141 8.69 14.91 -16.41
C VAL A 141 8.69 13.54 -15.75
N ASP A 142 9.70 13.21 -14.94
CA ASP A 142 9.74 11.91 -14.27
C ASP A 142 8.57 11.71 -13.30
N PHE A 143 8.22 12.73 -12.52
CA PHE A 143 7.08 12.69 -11.62
C PHE A 143 5.75 12.63 -12.38
N ALA A 144 5.60 13.35 -13.49
CA ALA A 144 4.41 13.21 -14.34
C ALA A 144 4.22 11.76 -14.81
N ILE A 145 5.31 11.08 -15.18
CA ILE A 145 5.26 9.68 -15.64
C ILE A 145 5.09 8.70 -14.47
N ARG A 146 5.74 8.93 -13.33
CA ARG A 146 5.61 8.08 -12.13
C ARG A 146 4.22 8.17 -11.53
N TRP A 147 3.75 9.38 -11.25
CA TRP A 147 2.48 9.62 -10.58
C TRP A 147 1.29 9.47 -11.52
N GLY A 148 1.42 9.93 -12.78
CA GLY A 148 0.33 9.86 -13.77
C GLY A 148 0.15 8.47 -14.38
N TYR A 149 1.24 7.72 -14.58
CA TYR A 149 1.21 6.43 -15.30
C TYR A 149 1.71 5.23 -14.47
N GLY A 150 2.02 5.43 -13.19
CA GLY A 150 2.43 4.36 -12.27
C GLY A 150 3.78 3.72 -12.63
N TRP A 151 4.69 4.50 -13.23
CA TRP A 151 6.06 4.05 -13.47
C TRP A 151 6.87 4.01 -12.18
N LYS A 152 7.87 3.12 -12.11
CA LYS A 152 8.77 3.05 -10.95
C LYS A 152 9.86 4.12 -11.01
N LEU A 153 10.40 4.35 -12.20
CA LEU A 153 11.36 5.39 -12.53
C LEU A 153 10.80 6.13 -13.74
N GLY A 154 10.94 7.45 -13.79
CA GLY A 154 10.59 8.19 -15.00
C GLY A 154 11.60 7.98 -16.14
N PRO A 155 11.37 8.60 -17.33
CA PRO A 155 12.26 8.48 -18.48
C PRO A 155 13.71 8.87 -18.18
N PHE A 156 13.93 9.99 -17.50
CA PHE A 156 15.27 10.49 -17.24
C PHE A 156 15.96 9.74 -16.11
N GLU A 157 15.23 9.35 -15.07
CA GLU A 157 15.76 8.45 -14.03
C GLU A 157 16.18 7.10 -14.62
N THR A 158 15.39 6.55 -15.54
CA THR A 158 15.70 5.29 -16.22
C THR A 158 16.96 5.43 -17.07
N TRP A 159 17.07 6.50 -17.85
CA TRP A 159 18.25 6.79 -18.66
C TRP A 159 19.49 6.98 -17.78
N GLN A 160 19.41 7.82 -16.74
CA GLN A 160 20.52 8.06 -15.83
C GLN A 160 20.99 6.76 -15.15
N ALA A 161 20.07 5.92 -14.68
CA ALA A 161 20.40 4.64 -14.07
C ALA A 161 21.03 3.64 -15.05
N ALA A 162 20.73 3.76 -16.36
CA ALA A 162 21.27 2.91 -17.42
C ALA A 162 22.64 3.35 -17.94
N GLY A 163 23.18 4.47 -17.44
CA GLY A 163 24.45 5.03 -17.92
C GLY A 163 24.22 6.12 -18.96
N TRP A 164 24.08 7.35 -18.48
CA TRP A 164 23.69 8.52 -19.27
C TRP A 164 24.44 8.69 -20.59
N GLN A 165 25.77 8.81 -20.53
CA GLN A 165 26.61 9.08 -21.70
C GLN A 165 26.63 7.92 -22.70
N GLN A 166 26.59 6.68 -22.22
CA GLN A 166 26.59 5.51 -23.10
C GLN A 166 25.28 5.40 -23.89
N ILE A 167 24.15 5.62 -23.22
CA ILE A 167 22.83 5.63 -23.87
C ILE A 167 22.74 6.81 -24.85
N ALA A 168 23.24 7.99 -24.49
CA ALA A 168 23.29 9.15 -25.40
C ALA A 168 24.08 8.86 -26.67
N ALA A 169 25.24 8.20 -26.55
CA ALA A 169 26.04 7.77 -27.69
C ALA A 169 25.26 6.80 -28.59
N TRP A 170 24.59 5.80 -28.01
CA TRP A 170 23.78 4.83 -28.77
C TRP A 170 22.57 5.46 -29.46
N ILE A 171 21.90 6.43 -28.83
CA ILE A 171 20.82 7.19 -29.46
C ILE A 171 21.37 7.95 -30.67
N ASN A 172 22.50 8.65 -30.54
CA ASN A 172 23.13 9.37 -31.66
C ASN A 172 23.55 8.44 -32.81
N GLU A 173 24.09 7.26 -32.50
CA GLU A 173 24.40 6.22 -33.49
C GLU A 173 23.14 5.78 -34.24
N ASP A 174 22.05 5.52 -33.52
CA ASP A 174 20.78 5.07 -34.11
C ASP A 174 20.07 6.18 -34.90
N ILE A 175 20.18 7.45 -34.50
CA ILE A 175 19.72 8.61 -35.30
C ILE A 175 20.48 8.64 -36.63
N LYS A 176 21.82 8.60 -36.59
CA LYS A 176 22.68 8.60 -37.80
C LYS A 176 22.42 7.41 -38.71
N ALA A 177 22.08 6.26 -38.13
CA ALA A 177 21.75 5.05 -38.87
C ALA A 177 20.30 5.04 -39.39
N GLY A 178 19.49 6.09 -39.17
CA GLY A 178 18.10 6.16 -39.60
C GLY A 178 17.18 5.18 -38.87
N LYS A 179 17.57 4.71 -37.67
CA LYS A 179 16.80 3.75 -36.87
C LYS A 179 15.86 4.42 -35.88
N ALA A 180 16.12 5.67 -35.49
CA ALA A 180 15.25 6.47 -34.62
C ALA A 180 13.99 6.94 -35.37
N MET A 181 12.93 7.26 -34.65
CA MET A 181 11.70 7.77 -35.24
C MET A 181 11.90 9.16 -35.89
N SER A 182 12.73 10.02 -35.27
CA SER A 182 13.09 11.33 -35.77
C SER A 182 14.59 11.44 -36.05
N ASP A 183 14.95 12.26 -37.03
CA ASP A 183 16.32 12.67 -37.36
C ASP A 183 16.77 13.95 -36.61
N ALA A 184 15.89 14.51 -35.77
CA ALA A 184 16.24 15.59 -34.86
C ALA A 184 17.49 15.22 -34.04
N PRO A 185 18.45 16.15 -33.86
CA PRO A 185 19.63 15.87 -33.05
C PRO A 185 19.25 15.84 -31.57
N LEU A 186 19.96 15.01 -30.80
CA LEU A 186 19.94 15.15 -29.34
C LEU A 186 20.43 16.56 -28.97
N PRO A 187 19.76 17.25 -28.03
CA PRO A 187 20.19 18.56 -27.57
C PRO A 187 21.63 18.54 -27.02
N ALA A 188 22.37 19.62 -27.23
CA ALA A 188 23.78 19.72 -26.81
C ALA A 188 24.00 19.47 -25.31
N TRP A 189 23.01 19.81 -24.49
CA TRP A 189 23.04 19.56 -23.06
C TRP A 189 23.17 18.07 -22.73
N VAL A 190 22.65 17.16 -23.56
CA VAL A 190 22.69 15.71 -23.27
C VAL A 190 24.12 15.18 -23.29
N THR A 191 24.99 15.75 -24.13
CA THR A 191 26.35 15.27 -24.43
C THR A 191 27.45 16.19 -23.90
N ASP A 192 27.13 17.11 -22.99
CA ASP A 192 28.08 18.09 -22.41
C ASP A 192 29.04 17.50 -21.35
N GLY A 193 29.08 16.17 -21.23
CA GLY A 193 29.88 15.46 -20.23
C GLY A 193 29.14 15.13 -18.92
N ARG A 194 27.88 15.57 -18.73
CA ARG A 194 27.09 15.21 -17.54
C ARG A 194 26.88 13.71 -17.39
N LYS A 195 26.71 13.24 -16.15
CA LYS A 195 26.47 11.81 -15.86
C LYS A 195 24.99 11.46 -15.66
N GLY A 196 24.11 12.46 -15.75
CA GLY A 196 22.70 12.37 -15.44
C GLY A 196 22.07 13.76 -15.38
N VAL A 197 20.79 13.81 -15.01
CA VAL A 197 20.01 15.04 -14.81
C VAL A 197 19.45 15.16 -13.39
N HIS A 198 19.77 14.22 -12.50
CA HIS A 198 19.48 14.27 -11.07
C HIS A 198 20.76 14.10 -10.26
N GLY A 199 20.92 14.93 -9.24
CA GLY A 199 22.03 14.88 -8.33
C GLY A 199 21.74 15.58 -7.01
N LYS A 200 22.80 15.80 -6.22
CA LYS A 200 22.71 16.44 -4.89
C LYS A 200 22.13 17.86 -4.96
N ASP A 201 22.35 18.58 -6.06
CA ASP A 201 21.94 19.97 -6.24
C ASP A 201 20.53 20.08 -6.87
N GLY A 202 19.88 18.93 -7.09
CA GLY A 202 18.52 18.84 -7.60
C GLY A 202 18.46 18.21 -8.99
N SER A 203 17.63 18.80 -9.86
CA SER A 203 17.38 18.28 -11.20
C SER A 203 17.64 19.32 -12.27
N TYR A 204 18.21 18.88 -13.38
CA TYR A 204 18.57 19.73 -14.50
C TYR A 204 17.34 20.38 -15.14
N SER A 205 17.45 21.68 -15.42
CA SER A 205 16.52 22.49 -16.20
C SER A 205 17.15 22.80 -17.56
N ALA A 206 16.55 22.31 -18.65
CA ALA A 206 17.07 22.56 -19.99
C ALA A 206 16.91 24.01 -20.44
N SER A 207 15.82 24.66 -20.06
CA SER A 207 15.56 26.07 -20.37
C SER A 207 16.48 27.03 -19.62
N ALA A 208 16.82 26.71 -18.36
CA ALA A 208 17.75 27.52 -17.56
C ALA A 208 19.23 27.10 -17.72
N ASN A 209 19.50 25.94 -18.36
CA ASN A 209 20.81 25.32 -18.44
C ASN A 209 21.53 25.20 -17.08
N ALA A 210 20.79 24.78 -16.05
CA ALA A 210 21.28 24.68 -14.68
C ALA A 210 20.50 23.65 -13.87
N ASP A 211 21.12 23.10 -12.83
CA ASP A 211 20.41 22.27 -11.85
C ASP A 211 19.56 23.13 -10.91
N LYS A 212 18.32 22.68 -10.67
CA LYS A 212 17.38 23.34 -9.77
C LYS A 212 17.05 22.45 -8.57
N PRO A 213 17.13 22.98 -7.34
CA PRO A 213 16.74 22.24 -6.14
C PRO A 213 15.22 21.96 -6.11
N ARG A 214 14.73 21.29 -5.07
CA ARG A 214 13.29 21.19 -4.84
C ARG A 214 12.69 22.57 -4.60
N SER A 215 11.44 22.73 -5.06
CA SER A 215 10.64 23.92 -4.78
C SER A 215 10.54 24.12 -3.27
N GLN A 216 10.75 25.36 -2.83
CA GLN A 216 10.66 25.76 -1.43
C GLN A 216 9.24 26.19 -1.02
N HIS A 217 8.24 25.98 -1.89
CA HIS A 217 6.85 26.33 -1.60
C HIS A 217 6.39 25.64 -0.30
N PRO A 218 5.61 26.30 0.58
CA PRO A 218 5.23 25.76 1.89
C PRO A 218 4.60 24.36 1.85
N VAL A 219 3.90 24.01 0.75
CA VAL A 219 3.32 22.67 0.57
C VAL A 219 4.37 21.55 0.56
N TYR A 220 5.56 21.79 0.00
CA TYR A 220 6.63 20.80 -0.05
C TYR A 220 7.39 20.68 1.27
N GLN A 221 7.39 21.75 2.09
CA GLN A 221 8.00 21.71 3.43
C GLN A 221 7.25 20.77 4.39
N ARG A 222 5.97 20.47 4.08
CA ARG A 222 5.16 19.48 4.80
C ARG A 222 5.52 18.04 4.43
N GLN A 223 6.31 17.82 3.38
CA GLN A 223 6.70 16.50 2.91
C GLN A 223 8.10 16.17 3.45
N LEU A 224 8.19 15.78 4.73
CA LEU A 224 9.47 15.50 5.41
C LEU A 224 10.30 14.43 4.68
N PHE A 225 9.61 13.46 4.09
CA PHE A 225 10.18 12.42 3.22
C PHE A 225 9.38 12.40 1.93
N PRO A 226 9.65 13.30 0.97
CA PRO A 226 8.92 13.34 -0.29
C PRO A 226 9.34 12.16 -1.18
N ASP A 227 8.62 11.95 -2.28
CA ASP A 227 8.98 10.92 -3.26
C ASP A 227 10.39 11.19 -3.81
N PRO A 228 11.41 10.36 -3.52
CA PRO A 228 12.78 10.65 -3.94
C PRO A 228 12.93 10.54 -5.46
N ILE A 229 13.72 11.43 -6.03
CA ILE A 229 14.34 11.20 -7.34
C ILE A 229 15.66 10.44 -7.19
N LEU A 230 16.10 9.80 -8.27
CA LEU A 230 17.37 9.08 -8.30
C LEU A 230 18.55 9.93 -7.80
N GLY A 231 19.23 9.43 -6.76
CA GLY A 231 20.41 10.08 -6.16
C GLY A 231 20.11 11.03 -5.02
N GLU A 232 18.85 11.38 -4.79
CA GLU A 232 18.45 12.22 -3.66
C GLU A 232 18.48 11.43 -2.34
N LYS A 233 18.86 12.12 -1.27
CA LYS A 233 18.91 11.58 0.10
C LYS A 233 18.32 12.60 1.05
N PHE A 234 17.55 12.12 2.01
CA PHE A 234 16.97 12.93 3.08
C PHE A 234 17.59 12.55 4.41
N ASP A 235 17.56 13.49 5.35
CA ASP A 235 17.93 13.21 6.73
C ASP A 235 16.99 12.15 7.31
N THR A 236 17.56 11.04 7.79
CA THR A 236 16.84 9.93 8.39
C THR A 236 16.72 10.03 9.91
N GLY A 237 17.11 11.19 10.46
CA GLY A 237 17.01 11.54 11.87
C GLY A 237 17.94 10.74 12.77
N THR A 238 17.87 11.05 14.07
CA THR A 238 18.78 10.52 15.09
C THR A 238 18.14 9.34 15.80
N THR A 239 18.83 8.19 15.84
CA THR A 239 18.37 7.04 16.63
C THR A 239 18.47 7.35 18.13
N VAL A 240 17.36 7.20 18.84
CA VAL A 240 17.31 7.26 20.31
C VAL A 240 17.59 5.87 20.90
N TRP A 241 16.96 4.85 20.31
CA TRP A 241 17.11 3.45 20.71
C TRP A 241 16.64 2.51 19.60
N GLU A 242 17.17 1.30 19.53
CA GLU A 242 16.70 0.28 18.59
C GLU A 242 16.97 -1.15 19.08
N ASN A 243 16.15 -2.09 18.62
CA ASN A 243 16.38 -3.53 18.71
C ASN A 243 16.19 -4.17 17.32
N ASP A 244 16.11 -5.50 17.22
CA ASP A 244 15.92 -6.20 15.95
C ASP A 244 14.54 -5.94 15.30
N GLY A 245 13.54 -5.55 16.08
CA GLY A 245 12.17 -5.33 15.62
C GLY A 245 11.87 -3.89 15.23
N VAL A 246 12.35 -2.91 16.01
CA VAL A 246 12.01 -1.49 15.83
C VAL A 246 13.21 -0.56 15.97
N ARG A 247 13.06 0.64 15.42
CA ARG A 247 13.89 1.82 15.66
C ARG A 247 13.02 2.92 16.26
N LEU A 248 13.41 3.44 17.42
CA LEU A 248 12.92 4.70 17.96
C LEU A 248 13.90 5.82 17.60
N TRP A 249 13.43 6.85 16.91
CA TRP A 249 14.27 7.94 16.42
C TRP A 249 13.56 9.29 16.47
N THR A 250 14.31 10.39 16.48
CA THR A 250 13.79 11.76 16.44
C THR A 250 14.19 12.44 15.14
N LEU A 251 13.42 13.44 14.74
CA LEU A 251 13.73 14.32 13.62
C LEU A 251 13.65 15.76 14.10
N ASN A 252 14.71 16.54 13.90
CA ASN A 252 14.83 17.94 14.29
C ASN A 252 14.70 18.22 15.80
N ASP A 253 14.96 17.21 16.65
CA ASP A 253 14.95 17.32 18.13
C ASP A 253 13.70 17.99 18.73
N ASP A 254 12.54 17.82 18.10
CA ASP A 254 11.27 18.46 18.51
C ASP A 254 10.55 17.75 19.67
N GLY A 255 11.21 16.79 20.32
CA GLY A 255 10.68 16.00 21.42
C GLY A 255 9.68 14.93 21.02
N VAL A 256 9.42 14.71 19.72
CA VAL A 256 8.52 13.66 19.23
C VAL A 256 9.32 12.47 18.70
N GLY A 257 9.18 11.32 19.38
CA GLY A 257 9.76 10.06 18.95
C GLY A 257 9.00 9.46 17.77
N ILE A 258 9.70 8.72 16.92
CA ILE A 258 9.14 8.01 15.78
C ILE A 258 9.54 6.54 15.92
N ILE A 259 8.55 5.64 16.01
CA ILE A 259 8.77 4.18 16.01
C ILE A 259 8.56 3.67 14.59
N SER A 260 9.59 3.06 14.02
CA SER A 260 9.56 2.39 12.71
C SER A 260 9.95 0.93 12.85
N PHE A 261 9.26 0.03 12.16
CA PHE A 261 9.50 -1.40 12.20
C PHE A 261 10.60 -1.77 11.19
N LYS A 262 11.43 -2.74 11.55
CA LYS A 262 12.53 -3.24 10.71
C LYS A 262 12.16 -4.52 9.95
N THR A 263 11.06 -5.14 10.33
CA THR A 263 10.57 -6.37 9.73
C THR A 263 10.08 -6.15 8.30
N LYS A 264 10.21 -7.17 7.46
CA LYS A 264 9.71 -7.13 6.08
C LYS A 264 8.19 -6.93 6.09
N MET A 265 7.69 -6.00 5.26
CA MET A 265 6.26 -5.59 5.24
C MET A 265 5.74 -5.07 6.59
N HIS A 266 6.65 -4.72 7.51
CA HIS A 266 6.34 -4.24 8.86
C HIS A 266 5.41 -5.21 9.61
N THR A 267 5.64 -6.52 9.46
CA THR A 267 4.92 -7.56 10.21
C THR A 267 5.29 -7.53 11.69
N VAL A 268 4.35 -7.88 12.55
CA VAL A 268 4.51 -7.82 14.01
C VAL A 268 4.95 -9.19 14.54
N ASN A 269 6.17 -9.25 15.07
CA ASN A 269 6.74 -10.39 15.80
C ASN A 269 7.13 -9.95 17.22
N ASP A 270 7.66 -10.86 18.04
CA ASP A 270 8.01 -10.56 19.44
C ASP A 270 9.01 -9.41 19.59
N HIS A 271 10.01 -9.31 18.72
CA HIS A 271 10.95 -8.18 18.76
C HIS A 271 10.27 -6.83 18.51
N VAL A 272 9.24 -6.80 17.65
CA VAL A 272 8.41 -5.60 17.43
C VAL A 272 7.57 -5.30 18.67
N LEU A 273 6.90 -6.31 19.25
CA LEU A 273 6.08 -6.16 20.45
C LEU A 273 6.88 -5.59 21.63
N ASP A 274 8.01 -6.23 21.95
CA ASP A 274 8.88 -5.81 23.04
C ASP A 274 9.53 -4.46 22.73
N GLY A 275 9.87 -4.23 21.46
CA GLY A 275 10.42 -2.97 20.97
C GLY A 275 9.49 -1.79 21.16
N ILE A 276 8.20 -1.94 20.82
CA ILE A 276 7.18 -0.90 21.03
C ILE A 276 7.02 -0.59 22.52
N GLN A 277 6.89 -1.62 23.36
CA GLN A 277 6.71 -1.45 24.79
C GLN A 277 7.88 -0.69 25.43
N HIS A 278 9.12 -1.06 25.06
CA HIS A 278 10.33 -0.40 25.54
C HIS A 278 10.45 1.03 25.01
N ALA A 279 10.19 1.24 23.71
CA ALA A 279 10.24 2.57 23.10
C ALA A 279 9.23 3.54 23.74
N ILE A 280 8.02 3.06 24.09
CA ILE A 280 7.05 3.86 24.84
C ILE A 280 7.59 4.19 26.25
N GLY A 281 8.24 3.24 26.93
CA GLY A 281 8.90 3.51 28.23
C GLY A 281 9.94 4.64 28.15
N ILE A 282 10.82 4.59 27.15
CA ILE A 282 11.79 5.67 26.89
C ILE A 282 11.06 6.99 26.62
N ALA A 283 9.97 6.96 25.85
CA ALA A 283 9.24 8.15 25.49
C ALA A 283 8.54 8.79 26.69
N GLU A 284 7.98 8.02 27.60
CA GLU A 284 7.37 8.54 28.83
C GLU A 284 8.38 9.24 29.76
N GLU A 285 9.66 8.83 29.70
CA GLU A 285 10.73 9.45 30.49
C GLU A 285 11.36 10.67 29.82
N LYS A 286 11.53 10.64 28.48
CA LYS A 286 12.45 11.55 27.76
C LYS A 286 11.81 12.34 26.62
N LEU A 287 10.61 11.99 26.19
CA LEU A 287 9.94 12.59 25.04
C LEU A 287 8.55 13.09 25.47
N LYS A 288 7.90 13.86 24.59
CA LYS A 288 6.54 14.36 24.87
C LYS A 288 5.45 13.60 24.14
N ALA A 289 5.80 12.86 23.10
CA ALA A 289 4.88 12.07 22.29
C ALA A 289 5.64 11.04 21.43
N VAL A 290 4.90 10.07 20.87
CA VAL A 290 5.42 9.10 19.90
C VAL A 290 4.50 9.01 18.69
N VAL A 291 5.09 8.90 17.50
CA VAL A 291 4.41 8.53 16.27
C VAL A 291 4.86 7.14 15.82
N ILE A 292 3.93 6.22 15.60
CA ILE A 292 4.22 4.96 14.89
C ILE A 292 4.12 5.26 13.39
N TRP A 293 5.23 5.16 12.66
CA TRP A 293 5.31 5.48 11.24
C TRP A 293 6.39 4.67 10.53
N GLN A 294 6.14 4.32 9.27
CA GLN A 294 7.05 3.54 8.45
C GLN A 294 7.64 4.38 7.31
N THR A 295 8.94 4.20 7.05
CA THR A 295 9.67 4.90 5.99
C THR A 295 9.17 4.51 4.59
N SER A 296 8.64 3.30 4.43
CA SER A 296 7.99 2.82 3.21
C SER A 296 6.62 2.21 3.50
N GLU A 297 5.80 2.02 2.47
CA GLU A 297 4.57 1.24 2.60
C GLU A 297 4.88 -0.26 2.74
N PRO A 298 4.02 -1.03 3.43
CA PRO A 298 2.78 -0.63 4.10
C PRO A 298 2.98 -0.05 5.51
N PHE A 299 1.94 0.33 6.24
CA PHE A 299 2.03 0.61 7.69
C PHE A 299 2.32 -0.67 8.47
N SER A 300 1.55 -1.73 8.22
CA SER A 300 1.82 -3.09 8.68
C SER A 300 0.91 -4.11 7.98
N ALA A 301 1.50 -5.23 7.57
CA ALA A 301 0.76 -6.38 7.04
C ALA A 301 0.16 -7.29 8.12
N GLY A 302 0.28 -6.96 9.40
CA GLY A 302 -0.27 -7.72 10.53
C GLY A 302 0.76 -8.63 11.20
N ALA A 303 0.27 -9.61 11.96
CA ALA A 303 1.10 -10.54 12.72
C ALA A 303 1.98 -11.43 11.81
N ASP A 304 3.16 -11.81 12.29
CA ASP A 304 4.02 -12.79 11.62
C ASP A 304 3.44 -14.21 11.74
N LEU A 305 2.56 -14.55 10.79
CA LEU A 305 1.93 -15.87 10.71
C LEU A 305 2.93 -17.02 10.59
N LYS A 306 4.15 -16.78 10.09
CA LYS A 306 5.16 -17.83 9.94
C LYS A 306 5.69 -18.27 11.30
N GLY A 307 6.04 -17.31 12.16
CA GLY A 307 6.47 -17.58 13.54
C GLY A 307 5.36 -18.28 14.33
N ALA A 308 4.15 -17.73 14.27
CA ALA A 308 2.96 -18.26 14.92
C ALA A 308 2.66 -19.73 14.51
N LEU A 309 2.70 -20.04 13.21
CA LEU A 309 2.48 -21.41 12.71
C LEU A 309 3.58 -22.39 13.15
N GLY A 310 4.82 -21.91 13.30
CA GLY A 310 5.94 -22.72 13.81
C GLY A 310 5.65 -23.27 15.20
N LEU A 311 5.23 -22.40 16.13
CA LEU A 311 4.86 -22.78 17.49
C LEU A 311 3.72 -23.81 17.53
N LEU A 312 2.67 -23.59 16.72
CA LEU A 312 1.53 -24.49 16.63
C LEU A 312 1.92 -25.89 16.12
N LYS A 313 2.78 -25.97 15.10
CA LYS A 313 3.26 -27.25 14.54
C LYS A 313 4.18 -28.00 15.50
N GLU A 314 4.93 -27.28 16.31
CA GLU A 314 5.80 -27.85 17.36
C GLU A 314 5.02 -28.22 18.63
N GLY A 315 3.72 -27.94 18.70
CA GLY A 315 2.89 -28.21 19.87
C GLY A 315 3.16 -27.28 21.07
N LYS A 316 3.86 -26.16 20.84
CA LYS A 316 4.21 -25.16 21.87
C LYS A 316 3.07 -24.19 22.11
N PHE A 317 1.95 -24.71 22.62
CA PHE A 317 0.73 -23.91 22.80
C PHE A 317 0.87 -22.85 23.89
N ASP A 318 1.65 -23.11 24.95
CA ASP A 318 1.87 -22.13 26.02
C ASP A 318 2.67 -20.93 25.51
N ASP A 319 3.73 -21.17 24.71
CA ASP A 319 4.50 -20.11 24.06
C ASP A 319 3.63 -19.30 23.08
N PHE A 320 2.74 -19.97 22.35
CA PHE A 320 1.79 -19.32 21.45
C PHE A 320 0.80 -18.44 22.22
N GLU A 321 0.25 -18.90 23.33
CA GLU A 321 -0.63 -18.10 24.18
C GLU A 321 0.12 -16.91 24.80
N HIS A 322 1.37 -17.10 25.24
CA HIS A 322 2.22 -16.02 25.72
C HIS A 322 2.49 -14.95 24.66
N MET A 323 2.72 -15.35 23.40
CA MET A 323 2.85 -14.43 22.27
C MET A 323 1.58 -13.59 22.08
N VAL A 324 0.40 -14.20 22.15
CA VAL A 324 -0.89 -13.49 22.04
C VAL A 324 -1.10 -12.54 23.22
N ALA A 325 -0.78 -12.96 24.44
CA ALA A 325 -0.83 -12.11 25.62
C ALA A 325 0.13 -10.91 25.51
N ASN A 326 1.33 -11.10 24.95
CA ASN A 326 2.26 -10.00 24.67
C ASN A 326 1.72 -9.02 23.63
N PHE A 327 1.00 -9.54 22.63
CA PHE A 327 0.34 -8.72 21.62
C PHE A 327 -0.71 -7.80 22.25
N GLN A 328 -1.61 -8.35 23.06
CA GLN A 328 -2.63 -7.59 23.80
C GLN A 328 -1.98 -6.59 24.76
N ARG A 329 -0.94 -6.99 25.50
CA ARG A 329 -0.17 -6.09 26.38
C ARG A 329 0.42 -4.92 25.61
N THR A 330 0.93 -5.14 24.40
CA THR A 330 1.47 -4.09 23.53
C THR A 330 0.39 -3.11 23.08
N SER A 331 -0.78 -3.60 22.66
CA SER A 331 -1.93 -2.75 22.33
C SER A 331 -2.39 -1.91 23.52
N MET A 332 -2.48 -2.50 24.71
CA MET A 332 -2.82 -1.77 25.93
C MET A 332 -1.72 -0.78 26.35
N ARG A 333 -0.44 -1.10 26.09
CA ARG A 333 0.67 -0.18 26.30
C ARG A 333 0.59 1.04 25.39
N ILE A 334 0.15 0.87 24.14
CA ILE A 334 -0.14 1.98 23.21
C ILE A 334 -1.31 2.83 23.75
N LYS A 335 -2.41 2.19 24.17
CA LYS A 335 -3.64 2.88 24.61
C LYS A 335 -3.46 3.68 25.91
N HIS A 336 -2.72 3.13 26.87
CA HIS A 336 -2.57 3.71 28.21
C HIS A 336 -1.22 4.38 28.46
N SER A 337 -0.46 4.66 27.41
CA SER A 337 0.79 5.43 27.49
C SER A 337 0.57 6.80 28.13
N LEU A 338 1.49 7.24 28.99
CA LEU A 338 1.46 8.57 29.63
C LEU A 338 1.73 9.71 28.64
N VAL A 339 2.39 9.40 27.53
CA VAL A 339 2.56 10.31 26.38
C VAL A 339 1.64 9.87 25.23
N PRO A 340 1.10 10.79 24.41
CA PRO A 340 0.24 10.41 23.31
C PRO A 340 1.01 9.60 22.27
N VAL A 341 0.44 8.44 21.91
CA VAL A 341 0.89 7.63 20.77
C VAL A 341 -0.03 7.88 19.59
N VAL A 342 0.53 8.33 18.47
CA VAL A 342 -0.19 8.60 17.22
C VAL A 342 0.23 7.62 16.15
N SER A 343 -0.73 6.95 15.50
CA SER A 343 -0.43 6.09 14.35
C SER A 343 -0.52 6.88 13.04
N ALA A 344 0.52 6.82 12.22
CA ALA A 344 0.59 7.46 10.92
C ALA A 344 0.50 6.39 9.81
N VAL A 345 -0.72 6.12 9.35
CA VAL A 345 -1.07 4.97 8.50
C VAL A 345 -0.97 5.32 7.02
N ARG A 346 -0.17 4.56 6.27
CA ARG A 346 -0.03 4.62 4.81
C ARG A 346 -0.06 3.21 4.21
N GLY A 347 -0.74 3.02 3.09
CA GLY A 347 -0.85 1.70 2.46
C GLY A 347 -1.67 0.73 3.33
N LEU A 348 -1.15 -0.47 3.59
CA LEU A 348 -1.87 -1.50 4.34
C LEU A 348 -1.72 -1.33 5.86
N ALA A 349 -2.82 -1.43 6.61
CA ALA A 349 -2.85 -1.65 8.05
C ALA A 349 -3.80 -2.81 8.34
N LEU A 350 -3.26 -4.03 8.33
CA LEU A 350 -4.05 -5.26 8.41
C LEU A 350 -3.82 -5.99 9.73
N GLY A 351 -4.88 -6.62 10.25
CA GLY A 351 -4.86 -7.41 11.47
C GLY A 351 -4.21 -6.68 12.63
N GLY A 352 -3.15 -7.25 13.21
CA GLY A 352 -2.33 -6.60 14.24
C GLY A 352 -1.92 -5.14 13.99
N GLY A 353 -1.67 -4.75 12.73
CA GLY A 353 -1.42 -3.35 12.37
C GLY A 353 -2.66 -2.46 12.50
N CYS A 354 -3.83 -2.98 12.13
CA CYS A 354 -5.11 -2.35 12.39
C CYS A 354 -5.37 -2.24 13.90
N GLU A 355 -5.04 -3.27 14.67
CA GLU A 355 -5.25 -3.28 16.12
C GLU A 355 -4.38 -2.21 16.81
N PHE A 356 -3.10 -2.08 16.46
CA PHE A 356 -2.24 -1.03 17.04
C PHE A 356 -2.71 0.39 16.73
N GLN A 357 -3.17 0.66 15.51
CA GLN A 357 -3.71 1.98 15.22
C GLN A 357 -5.03 2.24 15.98
N MET A 358 -5.88 1.21 16.16
CA MET A 358 -7.11 1.36 16.93
C MET A 358 -6.86 1.73 18.39
N HIS A 359 -5.76 1.23 18.96
CA HIS A 359 -5.36 1.54 20.33
C HIS A 359 -4.61 2.87 20.47
N SER A 360 -4.22 3.51 19.37
CA SER A 360 -3.51 4.81 19.42
C SER A 360 -4.41 5.95 19.91
N ALA A 361 -3.83 6.93 20.58
CA ALA A 361 -4.54 8.14 21.03
C ALA A 361 -5.20 8.87 19.85
N ARG A 362 -4.53 8.88 18.69
CA ARG A 362 -5.06 9.39 17.42
C ARG A 362 -4.48 8.59 16.26
N THR A 363 -5.25 8.46 15.18
CA THR A 363 -4.73 7.99 13.89
C THR A 363 -4.74 9.13 12.88
N VAL A 364 -3.65 9.27 12.14
CA VAL A 364 -3.57 10.06 10.92
C VAL A 364 -3.38 9.07 9.78
N ALA A 365 -4.32 9.01 8.84
CA ALA A 365 -4.31 8.04 7.75
C ALA A 365 -4.22 8.74 6.39
N ALA A 366 -3.42 8.21 5.48
CA ALA A 366 -3.48 8.60 4.07
C ALA A 366 -4.82 8.16 3.46
N LEU A 367 -5.39 8.95 2.54
CA LEU A 367 -6.70 8.71 1.93
C LEU A 367 -6.84 7.29 1.35
N GLU A 368 -5.81 6.81 0.67
CA GLU A 368 -5.77 5.51 0.00
C GLU A 368 -5.28 4.36 0.90
N SER A 369 -5.41 4.51 2.23
CA SER A 369 -5.03 3.44 3.16
C SER A 369 -6.04 2.30 3.16
N TYR A 370 -5.54 1.06 3.11
CA TYR A 370 -6.33 -0.16 3.22
C TYR A 370 -6.27 -0.70 4.64
N ILE A 371 -7.39 -0.65 5.35
CA ILE A 371 -7.44 -0.92 6.80
C ILE A 371 -8.47 -2.02 7.06
N GLY A 372 -8.09 -3.05 7.81
CA GLY A 372 -9.02 -4.15 8.07
C GLY A 372 -8.49 -5.22 9.02
N LEU A 373 -9.43 -5.91 9.66
CA LEU A 373 -9.20 -7.10 10.48
C LEU A 373 -9.48 -8.32 9.59
N VAL A 374 -8.42 -9.05 9.24
CA VAL A 374 -8.42 -10.07 8.16
C VAL A 374 -8.32 -11.51 8.69
N GLU A 375 -8.26 -11.67 10.00
CA GLU A 375 -7.98 -12.92 10.71
C GLU A 375 -8.99 -14.02 10.39
N ALA A 376 -10.27 -13.68 10.23
CA ALA A 376 -11.31 -14.64 9.85
C ALA A 376 -11.01 -15.33 8.51
N GLY A 377 -10.36 -14.62 7.58
CA GLY A 377 -9.94 -15.14 6.28
C GLY A 377 -8.88 -16.25 6.37
N VAL A 378 -8.11 -16.30 7.45
CA VAL A 378 -7.09 -17.34 7.72
C VAL A 378 -7.52 -18.34 8.79
N GLY A 379 -8.77 -18.28 9.25
CA GLY A 379 -9.31 -19.22 10.24
C GLY A 379 -9.21 -18.77 11.70
N LEU A 380 -8.88 -17.49 11.94
CA LEU A 380 -8.65 -16.93 13.27
C LEU A 380 -9.64 -15.79 13.56
N LEU A 381 -9.51 -15.17 14.72
CA LEU A 381 -10.13 -13.88 15.03
C LEU A 381 -9.06 -12.85 15.41
N PRO A 382 -9.34 -11.54 15.43
CA PRO A 382 -8.38 -10.53 15.89
C PRO A 382 -8.10 -10.72 17.39
N ALA A 383 -6.82 -10.82 17.76
CA ALA A 383 -6.41 -11.19 19.12
C ALA A 383 -5.36 -10.26 19.74
N GLY A 384 -5.11 -9.12 19.11
CA GLY A 384 -4.32 -8.03 19.66
C GLY A 384 -5.15 -6.99 20.39
N GLY A 385 -6.35 -7.33 20.87
CA GLY A 385 -7.31 -6.41 21.49
C GLY A 385 -8.30 -5.78 20.51
N GLY A 386 -8.33 -6.21 19.24
CA GLY A 386 -9.20 -5.64 18.22
C GLY A 386 -10.69 -5.82 18.50
N LEU A 387 -11.12 -7.01 18.93
CA LEU A 387 -12.53 -7.26 19.28
C LEU A 387 -12.89 -6.55 20.58
N HIS A 388 -11.98 -6.57 21.56
CA HIS A 388 -12.10 -5.81 22.80
C HIS A 388 -12.36 -4.32 22.52
N GLU A 389 -11.52 -3.68 21.70
CA GLU A 389 -11.61 -2.25 21.42
C GLU A 389 -12.90 -1.91 20.64
N LEU A 390 -13.37 -2.78 19.75
CA LEU A 390 -14.65 -2.59 19.07
C LEU A 390 -15.84 -2.74 20.02
N ALA A 391 -15.80 -3.69 20.95
CA ALA A 391 -16.82 -3.85 21.97
C ALA A 391 -16.90 -2.63 22.89
N VAL A 392 -15.75 -2.10 23.34
CA VAL A 392 -15.66 -0.86 24.11
C VAL A 392 -16.25 0.33 23.34
N ARG A 393 -15.91 0.48 22.06
CA ARG A 393 -16.47 1.56 21.21
C ARG A 393 -17.98 1.41 21.02
N ALA A 394 -18.48 0.19 20.82
CA ALA A 394 -19.90 -0.07 20.71
C ALA A 394 -20.64 0.30 22.01
N ALA A 395 -20.09 -0.10 23.16
CA ALA A 395 -20.59 0.27 24.48
C ALA A 395 -20.61 1.78 24.72
N HIS A 396 -19.56 2.51 24.28
CA HIS A 396 -19.57 3.97 24.35
C HIS A 396 -20.63 4.62 23.46
N SER A 397 -20.86 4.06 22.26
CA SER A 397 -21.83 4.62 21.32
C SER A 397 -23.28 4.43 21.79
N ASN A 398 -23.56 3.36 22.53
CA ASN A 398 -24.83 3.13 23.19
C ASN A 398 -24.64 2.43 24.55
N PRO A 399 -24.46 3.20 25.64
CA PRO A 399 -24.21 2.65 26.98
C PRO A 399 -25.38 1.85 27.56
N SER A 400 -26.59 2.01 27.02
CA SER A 400 -27.76 1.27 27.49
C SER A 400 -27.81 -0.15 26.93
N ASP A 401 -27.35 -0.32 25.69
CA ASP A 401 -27.33 -1.61 24.99
C ASP A 401 -26.42 -1.53 23.74
N PRO A 402 -25.23 -2.15 23.74
CA PRO A 402 -24.30 -2.05 22.63
C PRO A 402 -24.73 -2.84 21.38
N PHE A 403 -25.77 -3.69 21.48
CA PHE A 403 -26.04 -4.71 20.47
C PHE A 403 -26.26 -4.17 19.05
N GLU A 404 -26.98 -3.04 18.88
CA GLU A 404 -27.19 -2.45 17.56
C GLU A 404 -25.88 -1.99 16.90
N ALA A 405 -24.96 -1.39 17.66
CA ALA A 405 -23.65 -1.00 17.16
C ALA A 405 -22.78 -2.23 16.83
N LEU A 406 -22.92 -3.31 17.59
CA LEU A 406 -22.20 -4.56 17.36
C LEU A 406 -22.58 -5.26 16.05
N LYS A 407 -23.78 -5.04 15.48
CA LYS A 407 -24.17 -5.70 14.22
C LYS A 407 -23.23 -5.38 13.06
N LYS A 408 -22.91 -4.10 12.88
CA LYS A 408 -22.00 -3.63 11.82
C LYS A 408 -20.57 -4.10 12.05
N VAL A 409 -20.13 -4.06 13.31
CA VAL A 409 -18.82 -4.55 13.75
C VAL A 409 -18.69 -6.04 13.44
N PHE A 410 -19.66 -6.83 13.87
CA PHE A 410 -19.71 -8.28 13.67
C PHE A 410 -19.61 -8.63 12.19
N GLU A 411 -20.44 -8.01 11.35
CA GLU A 411 -20.40 -8.25 9.90
C GLU A 411 -19.04 -7.89 9.29
N THR A 412 -18.44 -6.77 9.73
CA THR A 412 -17.14 -6.31 9.25
C THR A 412 -16.05 -7.33 9.56
N VAL A 413 -15.97 -7.82 10.81
CA VAL A 413 -14.91 -8.72 11.25
C VAL A 413 -15.15 -10.16 10.77
N ALA A 414 -16.37 -10.68 10.88
CA ALA A 414 -16.70 -12.05 10.47
C ALA A 414 -16.52 -12.28 8.97
N MET A 415 -16.73 -11.24 8.15
CA MET A 415 -16.51 -11.27 6.69
C MET A 415 -15.09 -10.87 6.28
N ALA A 416 -14.20 -10.55 7.25
CA ALA A 416 -12.84 -10.06 7.00
C ALA A 416 -12.81 -8.86 6.02
N LYS A 417 -13.75 -7.92 6.16
CA LYS A 417 -13.85 -6.76 5.26
C LYS A 417 -12.63 -5.85 5.46
N VAL A 418 -12.03 -5.44 4.34
CA VAL A 418 -10.94 -4.46 4.30
C VAL A 418 -11.47 -3.20 3.65
N SER A 419 -11.33 -2.07 4.34
CA SER A 419 -11.65 -0.78 3.77
C SER A 419 -10.71 -0.48 2.59
N PRO A 420 -11.21 0.02 1.44
CA PRO A 420 -10.39 0.51 0.34
C PRO A 420 -9.86 1.95 0.53
N SER A 421 -10.26 2.65 1.60
CA SER A 421 -9.84 4.03 1.88
C SER A 421 -9.90 4.39 3.37
N ALA A 422 -9.25 5.47 3.80
CA ALA A 422 -9.39 5.97 5.17
C ALA A 422 -10.82 6.47 5.46
N MET A 423 -11.53 6.98 4.46
CA MET A 423 -12.94 7.43 4.62
C MET A 423 -13.86 6.25 4.89
N GLU A 424 -13.73 5.17 4.12
CA GLU A 424 -14.53 3.97 4.34
C GLU A 424 -14.13 3.26 5.64
N ALA A 425 -12.87 3.37 6.09
CA ALA A 425 -12.43 2.83 7.36
C ALA A 425 -13.12 3.53 8.56
N LYS A 426 -13.43 4.84 8.44
CA LYS A 426 -14.27 5.54 9.42
C LYS A 426 -15.70 5.00 9.42
N ASN A 427 -16.30 4.85 8.23
CA ASN A 427 -17.63 4.26 8.10
C ASN A 427 -17.69 2.87 8.76
N MET A 428 -16.66 2.05 8.57
CA MET A 428 -16.57 0.70 9.14
C MET A 428 -16.25 0.68 10.66
N GLY A 429 -15.96 1.82 11.29
CA GLY A 429 -15.59 1.92 12.71
C GLY A 429 -14.16 1.51 13.04
N LEU A 430 -13.34 1.22 12.02
CA LEU A 430 -11.92 0.89 12.15
C LEU A 430 -11.08 2.13 12.45
N LEU A 431 -11.51 3.28 11.92
CA LEU A 431 -11.07 4.62 12.34
C LEU A 431 -12.19 5.33 13.08
N ARG A 432 -11.84 6.24 13.98
CA ARG A 432 -12.78 7.15 14.65
C ARG A 432 -13.08 8.35 13.75
N ASP A 433 -14.24 8.97 13.95
CA ASP A 433 -14.62 10.19 13.22
C ASP A 433 -13.60 11.33 13.39
N SER A 434 -12.99 11.39 14.58
CA SER A 434 -11.98 12.38 14.96
C SER A 434 -10.55 12.03 14.50
N ASP A 435 -10.32 10.88 13.87
CA ASP A 435 -9.04 10.57 13.23
C ASP A 435 -8.85 11.42 11.96
N VAL A 436 -7.61 11.75 11.61
CA VAL A 436 -7.29 12.70 10.53
C VAL A 436 -7.05 11.96 9.22
N VAL A 437 -7.61 12.46 8.12
CA VAL A 437 -7.35 11.93 6.78
C VAL A 437 -6.51 12.92 5.99
N VAL A 438 -5.37 12.47 5.47
CA VAL A 438 -4.44 13.26 4.65
C VAL A 438 -4.50 12.77 3.21
N PHE A 439 -4.63 13.69 2.26
CA PHE A 439 -4.72 13.34 0.84
C PHE A 439 -3.35 13.00 0.25
N ASN A 440 -2.33 13.77 0.58
CA ASN A 440 -0.97 13.51 0.14
C ASN A 440 -0.22 12.64 1.16
N ALA A 441 0.04 11.39 0.81
CA ALA A 441 0.71 10.43 1.68
C ALA A 441 2.12 10.85 2.13
N TYR A 442 2.78 11.77 1.40
CA TYR A 442 4.09 12.32 1.79
C TYR A 442 4.02 13.37 2.90
N GLU A 443 2.84 13.95 3.16
CA GLU A 443 2.63 14.87 4.30
C GLU A 443 2.28 14.14 5.60
N LEU A 444 2.13 12.81 5.54
CA LEU A 444 1.57 12.02 6.62
C LEU A 444 2.34 12.15 7.94
N LEU A 445 3.67 12.00 7.89
CA LEU A 445 4.50 12.11 9.10
C LEU A 445 4.46 13.54 9.67
N TYR A 446 4.49 14.55 8.81
CA TYR A 446 4.39 15.95 9.25
C TYR A 446 3.08 16.17 10.02
N VAL A 447 1.95 15.78 9.43
CA VAL A 447 0.64 15.96 10.07
C VAL A 447 0.54 15.15 11.36
N ALA A 448 1.02 13.90 11.37
CA ALA A 448 1.05 13.07 12.57
C ALA A 448 1.87 13.69 13.71
N LYS A 449 3.03 14.29 13.40
CA LYS A 449 3.83 15.03 14.37
C LYS A 449 3.09 16.27 14.90
N GLN A 450 2.38 17.01 14.05
CA GLN A 450 1.56 18.14 14.52
C GLN A 450 0.41 17.70 15.43
N VAL A 451 -0.26 16.59 15.12
CA VAL A 451 -1.29 15.99 15.97
C VAL A 451 -0.72 15.53 17.31
N ALA A 452 0.43 14.86 17.29
CA ALA A 452 1.13 14.40 18.49
C ALA A 452 1.54 15.59 19.39
N ASN A 453 2.11 16.64 18.79
CA ASN A 453 2.42 17.90 19.48
C ASN A 453 1.18 18.53 20.10
N ALA A 454 0.09 18.69 19.33
CA ALA A 454 -1.13 19.30 19.82
C ALA A 454 -1.70 18.55 21.04
N LEU A 455 -1.72 17.21 21.00
CA LEU A 455 -2.15 16.39 22.14
C LEU A 455 -1.26 16.60 23.37
N ALA A 456 0.06 16.58 23.19
CA ALA A 456 1.02 16.75 24.28
C ALA A 456 0.86 18.13 24.95
N GLU A 457 0.82 19.21 24.15
CA GLU A 457 0.70 20.58 24.65
C GLU A 457 -0.68 20.86 25.27
N SER A 458 -1.74 20.16 24.84
CA SER A 458 -3.08 20.29 25.42
C SER A 458 -3.28 19.51 26.73
N GLY A 459 -2.21 18.95 27.30
CA GLY A 459 -2.25 18.24 28.58
C GLY A 459 -2.81 16.82 28.46
N TYR A 460 -2.45 16.08 27.41
CA TYR A 460 -2.89 14.69 27.19
C TYR A 460 -2.82 13.82 28.46
N ARG A 461 -3.86 13.02 28.66
CA ARG A 461 -3.91 11.93 29.62
C ARG A 461 -4.46 10.69 28.94
N PRO A 462 -3.89 9.50 29.18
CA PRO A 462 -4.44 8.28 28.64
C PRO A 462 -5.88 8.06 29.16
N PRO A 463 -6.74 7.38 28.37
CA PRO A 463 -8.00 6.89 28.89
C PRO A 463 -7.74 5.98 30.09
N LEU A 464 -8.63 6.04 31.08
CA LEU A 464 -8.59 5.12 32.21
C LEU A 464 -8.99 3.71 31.75
N TYR A 465 -8.41 2.69 32.40
CA TYR A 465 -8.87 1.32 32.24
C TYR A 465 -10.37 1.22 32.57
N GLN A 466 -11.14 0.70 31.62
CA GLN A 466 -12.57 0.58 31.79
C GLN A 466 -12.93 -0.64 32.62
N ARG A 467 -13.84 -0.43 33.59
CA ARG A 467 -14.25 -1.46 34.55
C ARG A 467 -15.74 -1.78 34.53
N ALA A 468 -16.50 -1.07 33.70
CA ALA A 468 -17.96 -1.16 33.66
C ALA A 468 -18.47 -1.03 32.22
N ILE A 469 -17.96 -1.90 31.34
CA ILE A 469 -18.34 -1.95 29.92
C ILE A 469 -19.65 -2.75 29.82
N PRO A 470 -20.78 -2.13 29.45
CA PRO A 470 -22.01 -2.87 29.20
C PRO A 470 -21.84 -3.82 28.02
N VAL A 471 -22.34 -5.06 28.14
CA VAL A 471 -22.23 -6.09 27.10
C VAL A 471 -23.60 -6.64 26.67
N ALA A 472 -23.67 -7.10 25.42
CA ALA A 472 -24.90 -7.67 24.85
C ALA A 472 -25.21 -9.09 25.36
N GLY A 473 -24.24 -9.75 25.99
CA GLY A 473 -24.39 -11.03 26.66
C GLY A 473 -24.78 -12.19 25.75
N ASP A 474 -25.23 -13.26 26.39
CA ASP A 474 -25.68 -14.51 25.79
C ASP A 474 -26.81 -14.31 24.75
N VAL A 475 -27.75 -13.40 24.99
CA VAL A 475 -28.83 -13.03 24.05
C VAL A 475 -28.28 -12.42 22.76
N GLY A 476 -27.28 -11.53 22.87
CA GLY A 476 -26.61 -10.94 21.70
C GLY A 476 -25.89 -12.01 20.89
N THR A 477 -25.13 -12.88 21.56
CA THR A 477 -24.45 -14.03 20.95
C THR A 477 -25.43 -14.96 20.23
N ALA A 478 -26.54 -15.33 20.88
CA ALA A 478 -27.57 -16.18 20.28
C ALA A 478 -28.20 -15.58 19.02
N THR A 479 -28.41 -14.26 19.01
CA THR A 479 -28.95 -13.53 17.86
C THR A 479 -28.00 -13.59 16.66
N PHE A 480 -26.69 -13.39 16.88
CA PHE A 480 -25.71 -13.57 15.81
C PHE A 480 -25.65 -15.01 15.32
N LYS A 481 -25.67 -16.01 16.22
CA LYS A 481 -25.70 -17.43 15.85
C LYS A 481 -26.90 -17.79 14.97
N ALA A 482 -28.08 -17.24 15.27
CA ALA A 482 -29.27 -17.44 14.43
C ALA A 482 -29.05 -16.91 12.99
N SER A 483 -28.40 -15.75 12.84
CA SER A 483 -28.06 -15.21 11.51
C SER A 483 -27.06 -16.08 10.75
N LEU A 484 -26.07 -16.65 11.45
CA LEU A 484 -25.07 -17.55 10.88
C LEU A 484 -25.68 -18.87 10.41
N ALA A 485 -26.65 -19.42 11.16
CA ALA A 485 -27.35 -20.64 10.77
C ALA A 485 -28.04 -20.49 9.41
N ASN A 486 -28.64 -19.33 9.14
CA ASN A 486 -29.25 -19.02 7.84
C ASN A 486 -28.21 -18.96 6.71
N LEU A 487 -27.04 -18.36 6.94
CA LEU A 487 -25.95 -18.31 5.96
C LEU A 487 -25.40 -19.70 5.64
N GLN A 488 -25.27 -20.55 6.66
CA GLN A 488 -24.81 -21.93 6.49
C GLN A 488 -25.82 -22.77 5.70
N ALA A 489 -27.10 -22.70 6.06
CA ALA A 489 -28.17 -23.41 5.35
C ALA A 489 -28.29 -22.96 3.89
N GLY A 490 -27.98 -21.68 3.61
CA GLY A 490 -27.92 -21.12 2.25
C GLY A 490 -26.62 -21.42 1.49
N TYR A 491 -25.69 -22.22 2.05
CA TYR A 491 -24.37 -22.52 1.48
C TYR A 491 -23.48 -21.29 1.24
N PHE A 492 -23.73 -20.18 1.95
CA PHE A 492 -22.92 -18.96 1.88
C PHE A 492 -21.72 -18.97 2.85
N ALA A 493 -21.75 -19.84 3.87
CA ALA A 493 -20.70 -20.01 4.87
C ALA A 493 -20.40 -21.50 5.12
N SER A 494 -19.11 -21.86 5.23
CA SER A 494 -18.72 -23.22 5.62
C SER A 494 -19.00 -23.46 7.11
N PRO A 495 -19.05 -24.72 7.58
CA PRO A 495 -19.13 -25.01 9.02
C PRO A 495 -18.00 -24.35 9.83
N HIS A 496 -16.79 -24.24 9.25
CA HIS A 496 -15.66 -23.59 9.92
C HIS A 496 -15.82 -22.06 9.93
N ASP A 497 -16.40 -21.46 8.89
CA ASP A 497 -16.74 -20.03 8.89
C ASP A 497 -17.74 -19.70 10.01
N VAL A 498 -18.74 -20.56 10.23
CA VAL A 498 -19.71 -20.42 11.34
C VAL A 498 -19.04 -20.55 12.70
N GLU A 499 -18.06 -21.45 12.85
CA GLU A 499 -17.33 -21.65 14.11
C GLU A 499 -16.50 -20.41 14.48
N ILE A 500 -15.79 -19.83 13.51
CA ILE A 500 -15.01 -18.60 13.68
C ILE A 500 -15.94 -17.44 14.02
N ALA A 501 -16.99 -17.24 13.22
CA ALA A 501 -17.93 -16.15 13.43
C ALA A 501 -18.68 -16.28 14.76
N THR A 502 -18.99 -17.50 15.20
CA THR A 502 -19.56 -17.76 16.53
C THR A 502 -18.67 -17.25 17.66
N ARG A 503 -17.35 -17.43 17.55
CA ARG A 503 -16.39 -16.95 18.56
C ARG A 503 -16.20 -15.44 18.53
N ILE A 504 -16.23 -14.85 17.34
CA ILE A 504 -16.25 -13.40 17.17
C ILE A 504 -17.50 -12.82 17.87
N ALA A 505 -18.68 -13.41 17.63
CA ALA A 505 -19.93 -12.99 18.28
C ALA A 505 -19.84 -13.11 19.81
N ASP A 506 -19.37 -14.26 20.31
CA ASP A 506 -19.21 -14.49 21.75
C ASP A 506 -18.27 -13.46 22.39
N THR A 507 -17.12 -13.20 21.77
CA THR A 507 -16.15 -12.21 22.26
C THR A 507 -16.73 -10.80 22.28
N LEU A 508 -17.36 -10.35 21.18
CA LEU A 508 -17.95 -9.01 21.06
C LEU A 508 -19.09 -8.79 22.06
N CYS A 509 -19.83 -9.84 22.40
CA CYS A 509 -20.95 -9.79 23.33
C CYS A 509 -20.55 -10.03 24.80
N GLY A 510 -19.27 -10.24 25.11
CA GLY A 510 -18.80 -10.46 26.48
C GLY A 510 -19.00 -11.89 27.00
N GLY A 511 -19.29 -12.86 26.14
CA GLY A 511 -19.38 -14.28 26.46
C GLY A 511 -20.74 -14.71 27.02
N VAL A 512 -20.72 -15.82 27.76
CA VAL A 512 -21.92 -16.42 28.38
C VAL A 512 -22.25 -15.71 29.68
N ILE A 513 -22.75 -14.47 29.55
CA ILE A 513 -23.18 -13.61 30.65
C ILE A 513 -24.53 -12.95 30.30
N GLU A 514 -25.31 -12.59 31.31
CA GLU A 514 -26.62 -11.95 31.11
C GLU A 514 -26.48 -10.59 30.40
N ARG A 515 -27.32 -10.35 29.39
CA ARG A 515 -27.37 -9.06 28.66
C ARG A 515 -27.57 -7.88 29.62
N GLY A 516 -26.81 -6.81 29.40
CA GLY A 516 -26.84 -5.61 30.25
C GLY A 516 -25.92 -5.71 31.48
N SER A 517 -25.28 -6.87 31.70
CA SER A 517 -24.15 -6.96 32.63
C SER A 517 -23.01 -6.03 32.21
N THR A 518 -22.16 -5.70 33.17
CA THR A 518 -20.94 -4.92 32.92
C THR A 518 -19.70 -5.75 33.20
N VAL A 519 -18.66 -5.58 32.38
CA VAL A 519 -17.37 -6.26 32.49
C VAL A 519 -16.21 -5.25 32.43
N ASP A 520 -14.99 -5.69 32.73
CA ASP A 520 -13.79 -4.88 32.54
C ASP A 520 -13.06 -5.22 31.22
N GLU A 521 -12.04 -4.43 30.88
CA GLU A 521 -11.23 -4.66 29.68
C GLU A 521 -10.52 -6.03 29.70
N GLU A 522 -10.05 -6.48 30.87
CA GLU A 522 -9.35 -7.77 31.02
C GLU A 522 -10.28 -8.95 30.72
N TRP A 523 -11.55 -8.88 31.10
CA TRP A 523 -12.55 -9.89 30.75
C TRP A 523 -12.64 -10.10 29.23
N LEU A 524 -12.78 -9.01 28.48
CA LEU A 524 -12.89 -9.06 27.02
C LEU A 524 -11.60 -9.53 26.38
N LEU A 525 -10.44 -9.05 26.84
CA LEU A 525 -9.12 -9.50 26.36
C LEU A 525 -8.88 -10.99 26.64
N ALA A 526 -9.25 -11.47 27.82
CA ALA A 526 -9.13 -12.89 28.19
C ALA A 526 -10.03 -13.77 27.32
N LEU A 527 -11.27 -13.32 27.05
CA LEU A 527 -12.19 -14.04 26.18
C LEU A 527 -11.69 -14.09 24.72
N GLU A 528 -11.20 -12.97 24.21
CA GLU A 528 -10.58 -12.86 22.89
C GLU A 528 -9.37 -13.81 22.76
N ARG A 529 -8.45 -13.78 23.73
CA ARG A 529 -7.26 -14.65 23.76
C ARG A 529 -7.63 -16.12 23.82
N LYS A 530 -8.58 -16.49 24.68
CA LYS A 530 -9.08 -17.87 24.78
C LYS A 530 -9.57 -18.37 23.43
N HIS A 531 -10.48 -17.64 22.79
CA HIS A 531 -11.08 -18.06 21.53
C HIS A 531 -10.05 -18.11 20.39
N PHE A 532 -9.08 -17.20 20.37
CA PHE A 532 -7.99 -17.24 19.40
C PHE A 532 -7.13 -18.49 19.54
N VAL A 533 -6.71 -18.83 20.76
CA VAL A 533 -5.91 -20.02 21.05
C VAL A 533 -6.68 -21.30 20.71
N GLU A 534 -7.97 -21.36 21.03
CA GLU A 534 -8.84 -22.47 20.64
C GLU A 534 -8.93 -22.63 19.12
N LEU A 535 -9.15 -21.55 18.37
CA LEU A 535 -9.19 -21.59 16.90
C LEU A 535 -7.86 -22.02 16.30
N ALA A 536 -6.74 -21.55 16.85
CA ALA A 536 -5.40 -21.88 16.37
C ALA A 536 -5.05 -23.38 16.55
N LYS A 537 -5.63 -24.04 17.56
CA LYS A 537 -5.49 -25.48 17.79
C LYS A 537 -6.25 -26.34 16.78
N MET A 538 -7.23 -25.77 16.05
CA MET A 538 -8.03 -26.54 15.09
C MET A 538 -7.26 -26.84 13.80
N GLU A 539 -7.31 -28.09 13.34
CA GLU A 539 -6.66 -28.53 12.09
C GLU A 539 -7.10 -27.73 10.87
N LYS A 540 -8.40 -27.39 10.78
CA LYS A 540 -8.93 -26.58 9.69
C LYS A 540 -8.32 -25.19 9.63
N THR A 541 -8.08 -24.56 10.78
CA THR A 541 -7.42 -23.25 10.88
C THR A 541 -5.96 -23.36 10.45
N GLN A 542 -5.22 -24.35 10.95
CA GLN A 542 -3.83 -24.57 10.54
C GLN A 542 -3.70 -24.82 9.03
N ALA A 543 -4.65 -25.53 8.43
CA ALA A 543 -4.73 -25.72 6.99
C ALA A 543 -5.00 -24.40 6.24
N ARG A 544 -5.88 -23.52 6.74
CA ARG A 544 -6.14 -22.19 6.16
C ARG A 544 -4.90 -21.30 6.21
N ILE A 545 -4.18 -21.27 7.34
CA ILE A 545 -2.93 -20.51 7.49
C ILE A 545 -1.89 -21.01 6.49
N ALA A 546 -1.63 -22.33 6.47
CA ALA A 546 -0.65 -22.93 5.56
C ALA A 546 -0.98 -22.71 4.08
N HIS A 547 -2.26 -22.84 3.69
CA HIS A 547 -2.71 -22.57 2.33
C HIS A 547 -2.51 -21.11 1.95
N THR A 548 -2.93 -20.17 2.80
CA THR A 548 -2.81 -18.72 2.54
C THR A 548 -1.34 -18.30 2.42
N MET A 549 -0.45 -18.84 3.25
CA MET A 549 0.99 -18.58 3.15
C MET A 549 1.60 -19.09 1.83
N THR A 550 1.06 -20.19 1.29
CA THR A 550 1.59 -20.81 0.06
C THR A 550 1.01 -20.18 -1.21
N THR A 551 -0.29 -19.87 -1.21
CA THR A 551 -1.02 -19.46 -2.41
C THR A 551 -1.38 -17.97 -2.44
N GLY A 552 -1.29 -17.29 -1.29
CA GLY A 552 -1.81 -15.93 -1.11
C GLY A 552 -3.33 -15.83 -1.18
N LYS A 553 -4.06 -16.96 -1.17
CA LYS A 553 -5.52 -17.01 -1.30
C LYS A 553 -6.16 -17.65 -0.06
N PRO A 554 -7.37 -17.21 0.34
CA PRO A 554 -8.12 -17.88 1.41
C PRO A 554 -8.50 -19.32 1.04
N LEU A 555 -8.47 -20.22 2.01
CA LEU A 555 -9.04 -21.56 1.91
C LEU A 555 -10.38 -21.59 2.64
N ARG A 556 -11.45 -22.03 1.97
CA ARG A 556 -12.77 -22.24 2.61
C ARG A 556 -13.05 -23.74 2.76
N ASN A 557 -12.69 -24.28 3.91
CA ASN A 557 -12.87 -25.68 4.34
C ASN A 557 -13.86 -25.82 5.51
#